data_AF-A0A3Q2DYV9-F1
#
_entry.id   AF-A0A3Q2DYV9-F1
#
_cell.length_a   1.000
_cell.length_b   1.000
_cell.length_c   1.000
_cell.angle_alpha   90.00
_cell.angle_beta   90.00
_cell.angle_gamma   90.00
#
_symmetry.space_group_name_H-M   'P 1'
#
loop_
_entity.id
_entity.type
_entity.pdbx_description
1 polymer ?
#
loop_
_entity_poly.entity_id
_entity_poly.type
_entity_poly.pdbx_seq_one_letter_code
_entity_poly.pdbx_strand_id
1 'polypeptide(L)'
;VAVVQYSDTAQTNFNLNRYGTKHDVLQAINSLTHKGGQPINIGSALQYVRDHAFTPEAGSRIRQGAPQILILLSGGRSADDVRNSVRELKEMGVTIVAIGSSDADTLELQTISHEPRYALSVADYGELPAVKQNLGKNRTQFMFFPAEKTVLTTNWYSKKRLTSTKRDIVFLIDGSDDVRSQFISIRKFIANLVQNLDLDQQRDQIAVVQYSNNAKMEFSLDAYSTKGDVLQHVARLQPKGGRPQYIGAALQFVKDNVFVPKAGARINEGASQVLFVLAGGRSRDSPRGPARALKRGGVVIFAIGSRLSSSAEMQAISDHAFSIPDFVNLTGIQQHVLRHLTAIESPKTLNKQAQNK
;
A
#
# COMPACT_ATOMS: atom_id res chain seq x y z
N VAL A 1 -10.00 12.85 -20.34
CA VAL A 1 -10.90 12.16 -19.38
C VAL A 1 -11.94 11.43 -20.19
N ALA A 2 -12.35 10.23 -19.78
CA ALA A 2 -13.44 9.49 -20.42
C ALA A 2 -14.57 9.30 -19.41
N VAL A 3 -15.80 9.15 -19.90
CA VAL A 3 -16.97 8.79 -19.09
C VAL A 3 -17.72 7.65 -19.78
N VAL A 4 -17.99 6.61 -19.00
CA VAL A 4 -18.78 5.45 -19.40
C VAL A 4 -19.92 5.31 -18.39
N GLN A 5 -21.16 5.27 -18.87
CA GLN A 5 -22.33 4.94 -18.06
C GLN A 5 -22.62 3.44 -18.21
N TYR A 6 -23.07 2.80 -17.14
CA TYR A 6 -23.39 1.37 -17.14
C TYR A 6 -24.63 1.05 -16.31
N SER A 7 -25.27 -0.06 -16.67
CA SER A 7 -26.39 -0.72 -16.01
C SER A 7 -26.36 -2.19 -16.42
N ASP A 8 -27.40 -2.68 -17.09
CA ASP A 8 -27.44 -3.93 -17.85
C ASP A 8 -26.39 -3.97 -18.97
N THR A 9 -26.11 -2.81 -19.56
CA THR A 9 -25.13 -2.58 -20.62
C THR A 9 -24.25 -1.36 -20.29
N ALA A 10 -23.02 -1.35 -20.81
CA ALA A 10 -22.11 -0.21 -20.70
C ALA A 10 -22.04 0.58 -22.02
N GLN A 11 -21.94 1.91 -21.93
CA GLN A 11 -21.86 2.80 -23.07
C GLN A 11 -20.90 3.96 -22.78
N THR A 12 -19.97 4.20 -23.70
CA THR A 12 -19.12 5.39 -23.68
C THR A 12 -19.93 6.65 -24.02
N ASN A 13 -19.92 7.64 -23.12
CA ASN A 13 -20.41 8.99 -23.42
C ASN A 13 -19.35 9.82 -24.16
N PHE A 14 -18.09 9.74 -23.71
CA PHE A 14 -16.96 10.32 -24.43
C PHE A 14 -15.62 9.66 -24.05
N ASN A 15 -14.70 9.61 -25.02
CA ASN A 15 -13.37 9.01 -24.91
C ASN A 15 -12.32 9.94 -24.30
N LEU A 16 -11.16 9.39 -23.91
CA LEU A 16 -10.06 10.13 -23.27
C LEU A 16 -9.51 11.26 -24.16
N ASN A 17 -9.53 11.07 -25.48
CA ASN A 17 -9.06 12.01 -26.50
C ASN A 17 -10.15 12.98 -27.02
N ARG A 18 -11.39 12.92 -26.51
CA ARG A 18 -12.49 13.73 -27.08
C ARG A 18 -12.33 15.22 -26.84
N TYR A 19 -11.88 15.62 -25.64
CA TYR A 19 -11.82 17.01 -25.21
C TYR A 19 -10.41 17.39 -24.76
N GLY A 20 -9.92 18.54 -25.25
CA GLY A 20 -8.57 19.04 -24.95
C GLY A 20 -8.48 19.96 -23.73
N THR A 21 -9.61 20.53 -23.28
CA THR A 21 -9.61 21.50 -22.17
C THR A 21 -10.47 21.05 -20.99
N LYS A 22 -10.14 21.56 -19.80
CA LYS A 22 -10.93 21.32 -18.59
C LYS A 22 -12.36 21.87 -18.73
N HIS A 23 -12.53 23.01 -19.42
CA HIS A 23 -13.83 23.63 -19.60
C HIS A 23 -14.77 22.72 -20.39
N ASP A 24 -14.32 22.19 -21.52
CA ASP A 24 -15.13 21.34 -22.39
C ASP A 24 -15.50 20.02 -21.71
N VAL A 25 -14.58 19.43 -20.95
CA VAL A 25 -14.85 18.23 -20.15
C VAL A 25 -15.95 18.51 -19.12
N LEU A 26 -15.90 19.64 -18.41
CA LEU A 26 -16.90 19.99 -17.41
C LEU A 26 -18.27 20.26 -18.04
N GLN A 27 -18.31 20.93 -19.19
CA GLN A 27 -19.55 21.12 -19.94
C GLN A 27 -20.15 19.77 -20.38
N ALA A 28 -19.33 18.88 -20.93
CA ALA A 28 -19.77 17.55 -21.37
C ALA A 28 -20.29 16.69 -20.20
N ILE A 29 -19.68 16.81 -19.02
CA ILE A 29 -20.17 16.14 -17.79
C ILE A 29 -21.52 16.73 -17.36
N ASN A 30 -21.66 18.05 -17.38
CA ASN A 30 -22.91 18.71 -17.00
C ASN A 30 -24.06 18.42 -17.96
N SER A 31 -23.77 18.04 -19.22
CA SER A 31 -24.78 17.64 -20.20
C SER A 31 -25.13 16.15 -20.18
N LEU A 32 -24.56 15.36 -19.27
CA LEU A 32 -24.85 13.93 -19.20
C LEU A 32 -26.31 13.69 -18.78
N THR A 33 -27.01 12.87 -19.55
CA THR A 33 -28.32 12.35 -19.20
C THR A 33 -28.18 10.97 -18.57
N HIS A 34 -29.01 10.67 -17.57
CA HIS A 34 -29.01 9.34 -16.95
C HIS A 34 -29.38 8.27 -17.98
N LYS A 35 -28.52 7.25 -18.15
CA LYS A 35 -28.72 6.16 -19.12
C LYS A 35 -29.96 5.32 -18.83
N GLY A 36 -30.31 5.14 -17.56
CA GLY A 36 -31.31 4.15 -17.15
C GLY A 36 -30.84 2.71 -17.35
N GLY A 37 -31.71 1.76 -17.03
CA GLY A 37 -31.45 0.32 -17.16
C GLY A 37 -31.22 -0.39 -15.83
N GLN A 38 -31.54 -1.69 -15.81
CA GLN A 38 -31.36 -2.65 -14.72
C GLN A 38 -31.18 -4.05 -15.35
N PRO A 39 -30.44 -4.98 -14.73
CA PRO A 39 -29.76 -4.90 -13.43
C PRO A 39 -28.44 -4.09 -13.49
N ILE A 40 -27.69 -4.00 -12.38
CA ILE A 40 -26.35 -3.38 -12.34
C ILE A 40 -25.30 -4.45 -12.69
N ASN A 41 -24.64 -4.37 -13.85
CA ASN A 41 -23.61 -5.32 -14.27
C ASN A 41 -22.21 -4.69 -14.23
N ILE A 42 -21.56 -4.70 -13.05
CA ILE A 42 -20.23 -4.11 -12.86
C ILE A 42 -19.17 -4.93 -13.61
N GLY A 43 -19.23 -6.26 -13.59
CA GLY A 43 -18.23 -7.12 -14.23
C GLY A 43 -18.12 -6.84 -15.73
N SER A 44 -19.28 -6.79 -16.39
CA SER A 44 -19.41 -6.44 -17.81
C SER A 44 -18.98 -5.00 -18.09
N ALA A 45 -19.30 -4.05 -17.21
CA ALA A 45 -18.87 -2.66 -17.36
C ALA A 45 -17.35 -2.49 -17.24
N LEU A 46 -16.71 -3.21 -16.31
CA LEU A 46 -15.25 -3.21 -16.15
C LEU A 46 -14.56 -3.80 -17.38
N GLN A 47 -15.09 -4.89 -17.93
CA GLN A 47 -14.61 -5.44 -19.20
C GLN A 47 -14.77 -4.44 -20.34
N TYR A 48 -15.93 -3.78 -20.44
CA TYR A 48 -16.18 -2.77 -21.45
C TYR A 48 -15.17 -1.62 -21.39
N VAL A 49 -14.90 -1.09 -20.19
CA VAL A 49 -13.91 -0.02 -19.97
C VAL A 49 -12.50 -0.46 -20.38
N ARG A 50 -12.12 -1.72 -20.09
CA ARG A 50 -10.87 -2.31 -20.55
C ARG A 50 -10.77 -2.28 -22.08
N ASP A 51 -11.82 -2.75 -22.75
CA ASP A 51 -11.84 -3.01 -24.18
C ASP A 51 -12.09 -1.74 -25.02
N HIS A 52 -12.65 -0.67 -24.42
CA HIS A 52 -13.06 0.53 -25.15
C HIS A 52 -12.47 1.84 -24.63
N ALA A 53 -12.24 2.00 -23.32
CA ALA A 53 -11.80 3.28 -22.76
C ALA A 53 -10.28 3.32 -22.55
N PHE A 54 -9.67 2.20 -22.10
CA PHE A 54 -8.23 2.10 -21.90
C PHE A 54 -7.45 1.70 -23.15
N THR A 55 -8.02 1.92 -24.33
CA THR A 55 -7.40 1.66 -25.62
C THR A 55 -6.72 2.90 -26.22
N PRO A 56 -5.65 2.72 -27.01
CA PRO A 56 -5.00 3.82 -27.72
C PRO A 56 -5.95 4.63 -28.60
N GLU A 57 -6.90 3.96 -29.24
CA GLU A 57 -7.89 4.54 -30.16
C GLU A 57 -8.83 5.50 -29.39
N ALA A 58 -9.14 5.18 -28.13
CA ALA A 58 -9.87 6.05 -27.23
C ALA A 58 -9.00 7.12 -26.56
N GLY A 59 -7.69 7.17 -26.84
CA GLY A 59 -6.76 8.17 -26.28
C GLY A 59 -6.02 7.72 -25.02
N SER A 60 -6.07 6.43 -24.68
CA SER A 60 -5.27 5.90 -23.57
C SER A 60 -3.78 6.04 -23.85
N ARG A 61 -3.07 6.61 -22.88
CA ARG A 61 -1.61 6.76 -22.89
C ARG A 61 -0.91 5.66 -22.08
N ILE A 62 -1.57 4.52 -21.89
CA ILE A 62 -1.04 3.39 -21.13
C ILE A 62 0.32 2.91 -21.69
N ARG A 63 0.47 2.87 -23.02
CA ARG A 63 1.74 2.52 -23.68
C ARG A 63 2.85 3.57 -23.52
N GLN A 64 2.49 4.80 -23.15
CA GLN A 64 3.41 5.90 -22.88
C GLN A 64 3.75 6.00 -21.38
N GLY A 65 3.34 5.01 -20.57
CA GLY A 65 3.58 4.99 -19.13
C GLY A 65 2.71 5.95 -18.32
N ALA A 66 1.68 6.56 -18.93
CA ALA A 66 0.75 7.41 -18.19
C ALA A 66 -0.05 6.55 -17.18
N PRO A 67 -0.26 7.02 -15.93
CA PRO A 67 -1.11 6.33 -14.97
C PRO A 67 -2.53 6.15 -15.51
N GLN A 68 -3.07 4.93 -15.40
CA GLN A 68 -4.46 4.64 -15.75
C GLN A 68 -5.27 4.55 -14.47
N ILE A 69 -6.30 5.39 -14.35
CA ILE A 69 -7.12 5.51 -13.15
C ILE A 69 -8.57 5.30 -13.55
N LEU A 70 -9.23 4.35 -12.89
CA LEU A 70 -10.66 4.13 -13.01
C LEU A 70 -11.32 4.54 -11.68
N ILE A 71 -12.27 5.48 -11.77
CA ILE A 71 -13.17 5.80 -10.65
C ILE A 71 -14.50 5.13 -10.95
N LEU A 72 -14.82 4.07 -10.23
CA LEU A 72 -16.10 3.38 -10.32
C LEU A 72 -17.08 4.02 -9.33
N LEU A 73 -18.24 4.44 -9.81
CA LEU A 73 -19.37 4.83 -8.97
C LEU A 73 -20.42 3.70 -9.07
N SER A 74 -20.85 3.14 -7.95
CA SER A 74 -21.88 2.08 -7.94
C SER A 74 -23.01 2.36 -6.97
N GLY A 75 -24.24 2.37 -7.48
CA GLY A 75 -25.45 2.55 -6.66
C GLY A 75 -25.95 1.27 -5.99
N GLY A 76 -25.31 0.12 -6.21
CA GLY A 76 -25.82 -1.16 -5.76
C GLY A 76 -24.83 -2.31 -5.97
N ARG A 77 -25.21 -3.51 -5.56
CA ARG A 77 -24.44 -4.74 -5.81
C ARG A 77 -24.52 -5.15 -7.28
N SER A 78 -23.43 -5.69 -7.81
CA SER A 78 -23.37 -6.28 -9.14
C SER A 78 -24.25 -7.53 -9.24
N ALA A 79 -24.95 -7.67 -10.36
CA ALA A 79 -25.69 -8.88 -10.72
C ALA A 79 -24.82 -9.91 -11.46
N ASP A 80 -23.63 -9.52 -11.93
CA ASP A 80 -22.66 -10.39 -12.60
C ASP A 80 -21.32 -10.50 -11.83
N ASP A 81 -20.50 -11.49 -12.20
CA ASP A 81 -19.20 -11.71 -11.55
C ASP A 81 -18.17 -10.66 -11.97
N VAL A 82 -17.58 -9.98 -10.99
CA VAL A 82 -16.61 -8.91 -11.20
C VAL A 82 -15.16 -9.39 -11.26
N ARG A 83 -14.86 -10.60 -10.76
CA ARG A 83 -13.49 -11.02 -10.42
C ARG A 83 -12.53 -11.04 -11.61
N ASN A 84 -12.96 -11.57 -12.75
CA ASN A 84 -12.11 -11.68 -13.94
C ASN A 84 -11.77 -10.29 -14.50
N SER A 85 -12.77 -9.44 -14.74
CA SER A 85 -12.58 -8.09 -15.28
C SER A 85 -11.72 -7.22 -14.36
N VAL A 86 -11.91 -7.35 -13.04
CA VAL A 86 -11.09 -6.65 -12.03
C VAL A 86 -9.63 -7.10 -12.12
N ARG A 87 -9.38 -8.42 -12.17
CA ARG A 87 -8.02 -8.96 -12.29
C ARG A 87 -7.33 -8.42 -13.53
N GLU A 88 -7.99 -8.48 -14.68
CA GLU A 88 -7.43 -8.07 -15.97
C GLU A 88 -7.11 -6.56 -16.00
N LEU A 89 -7.99 -5.71 -15.46
CA LEU A 89 -7.72 -4.28 -15.32
C LEU A 89 -6.52 -4.01 -14.39
N LYS A 90 -6.43 -4.71 -13.26
CA LYS A 90 -5.29 -4.57 -12.32
C LYS A 90 -3.98 -5.02 -12.96
N GLU A 91 -3.99 -6.13 -13.70
CA GLU A 91 -2.83 -6.65 -14.45
C GLU A 91 -2.38 -5.69 -15.57
N MET A 92 -3.31 -4.96 -16.19
CA MET A 92 -3.00 -3.86 -17.12
C MET A 92 -2.38 -2.63 -16.44
N GLY A 93 -2.29 -2.60 -15.10
CA GLY A 93 -1.77 -1.46 -14.36
C GLY A 93 -2.81 -0.36 -14.13
N VAL A 94 -4.10 -0.67 -14.23
CA VAL A 94 -5.18 0.26 -13.90
C VAL A 94 -5.38 0.32 -12.38
N THR A 95 -5.34 1.53 -11.84
CA THR A 95 -5.69 1.79 -10.44
C THR A 95 -7.20 2.06 -10.35
N ILE A 96 -7.94 1.15 -9.72
CA ILE A 96 -9.38 1.26 -9.50
C ILE A 96 -9.68 1.86 -8.12
N VAL A 97 -10.49 2.91 -8.08
CA VAL A 97 -11.09 3.49 -6.86
C VAL A 97 -12.59 3.30 -6.98
N ALA A 98 -13.19 2.57 -6.04
CA ALA A 98 -14.62 2.30 -6.06
C ALA A 98 -15.32 3.17 -5.02
N ILE A 99 -16.40 3.85 -5.40
CA ILE A 99 -17.21 4.67 -4.53
C ILE A 99 -18.65 4.17 -4.64
N GLY A 100 -19.23 3.73 -3.53
CA GLY A 100 -20.60 3.24 -3.49
C GLY A 100 -21.51 4.10 -2.62
N SER A 101 -22.79 4.17 -2.99
CA SER A 101 -23.85 4.67 -2.10
C SER A 101 -24.24 3.62 -1.04
N SER A 102 -25.20 3.94 -0.18
CA SER A 102 -25.70 3.08 0.89
C SER A 102 -26.15 1.68 0.43
N ASP A 103 -26.65 1.55 -0.79
CA ASP A 103 -27.15 0.27 -1.32
C ASP A 103 -26.07 -0.60 -1.98
N ALA A 104 -24.84 -0.08 -2.09
CA ALA A 104 -23.72 -0.80 -2.69
C ALA A 104 -23.08 -1.80 -1.72
N ASP A 105 -22.68 -2.97 -2.23
CA ASP A 105 -21.99 -3.98 -1.43
C ASP A 105 -20.54 -3.56 -1.16
N THR A 106 -20.24 -3.22 0.09
CA THR A 106 -18.90 -2.75 0.48
C THR A 106 -17.79 -3.79 0.24
N LEU A 107 -18.07 -5.08 0.41
CA LEU A 107 -17.07 -6.14 0.18
C LEU A 107 -16.80 -6.32 -1.31
N GLU A 108 -17.83 -6.19 -2.13
CA GLU A 108 -17.68 -6.18 -3.58
C GLU A 108 -16.83 -4.97 -4.04
N LEU A 109 -17.11 -3.77 -3.53
CA LEU A 109 -16.31 -2.57 -3.83
C LEU A 109 -14.86 -2.69 -3.38
N GLN A 110 -14.60 -3.32 -2.22
CA GLN A 110 -13.25 -3.63 -1.74
C GLN A 110 -12.53 -4.62 -2.65
N THR A 111 -13.25 -5.60 -3.19
CA THR A 111 -12.72 -6.59 -4.14
C THR A 111 -12.34 -5.92 -5.46
N ILE A 112 -13.20 -5.03 -5.96
CA ILE A 112 -13.01 -4.28 -7.20
C ILE A 112 -11.85 -3.29 -7.09
N SER A 113 -11.76 -2.57 -5.98
CA SER A 113 -10.76 -1.53 -5.74
C SER A 113 -9.33 -2.07 -5.84
N HIS A 114 -8.39 -1.23 -6.30
CA HIS A 114 -6.96 -1.61 -6.42
C HIS A 114 -6.40 -2.08 -5.08
N GLU A 115 -6.76 -1.37 -4.01
CA GLU A 115 -6.58 -1.77 -2.62
C GLU A 115 -7.93 -1.67 -1.91
N PRO A 116 -8.25 -2.51 -0.90
CA PRO A 116 -9.52 -2.43 -0.17
C PRO A 116 -9.81 -1.03 0.41
N ARG A 117 -8.78 -0.29 0.82
CA ARG A 117 -8.89 1.10 1.33
C ARG A 117 -9.30 2.13 0.27
N TYR A 118 -9.25 1.77 -1.01
CA TYR A 118 -9.74 2.63 -2.10
C TYR A 118 -11.24 2.40 -2.37
N ALA A 119 -11.89 1.50 -1.64
CA ALA A 119 -13.34 1.42 -1.59
C ALA A 119 -13.86 2.45 -0.59
N LEU A 120 -14.66 3.39 -1.08
CA LEU A 120 -15.27 4.46 -0.31
C LEU A 120 -16.79 4.25 -0.31
N SER A 121 -17.40 4.43 0.85
CA SER A 121 -18.86 4.44 0.98
C SER A 121 -19.30 5.86 1.33
N VAL A 122 -20.35 6.33 0.65
CA VAL A 122 -21.06 7.58 0.94
C VAL A 122 -22.51 7.27 1.23
N ALA A 123 -23.16 8.07 2.08
CA ALA A 123 -24.59 7.88 2.33
C ALA A 123 -25.39 8.13 1.05
N ASP A 124 -25.06 9.21 0.34
CA ASP A 124 -25.57 9.53 -0.99
C ASP A 124 -24.51 10.25 -1.84
N TYR A 125 -24.76 10.36 -3.14
CA TYR A 125 -23.82 11.02 -4.06
C TYR A 125 -23.76 12.54 -3.91
N GLY A 126 -24.68 13.16 -3.18
CA GLY A 126 -24.61 14.56 -2.75
C GLY A 126 -23.48 14.82 -1.75
N GLU A 127 -22.97 13.78 -1.07
CA GLU A 127 -21.82 13.86 -0.16
C GLU A 127 -20.45 13.68 -0.85
N LEU A 128 -20.42 13.44 -2.17
CA LEU A 128 -19.17 13.37 -2.94
C LEU A 128 -18.24 14.61 -2.77
N PRO A 129 -18.73 15.84 -2.55
CA PRO A 129 -17.87 16.98 -2.20
C PRO A 129 -17.08 16.77 -0.89
N ALA A 130 -17.64 16.06 0.10
CA ALA A 130 -16.93 15.70 1.33
C ALA A 130 -15.86 14.63 1.06
N VAL A 131 -16.13 13.68 0.16
CA VAL A 131 -15.13 12.73 -0.35
C VAL A 131 -13.98 13.47 -1.03
N LYS A 132 -14.25 14.50 -1.86
CA LYS A 132 -13.20 15.35 -2.45
C LYS A 132 -12.33 16.03 -1.39
N GLN A 133 -12.91 16.44 -0.27
CA GLN A 133 -12.16 17.06 0.83
C GLN A 133 -11.25 16.05 1.55
N ASN A 134 -11.68 14.80 1.69
CA ASN A 134 -10.85 13.71 2.24
C ASN A 134 -9.77 13.24 1.24
N LEU A 135 -10.09 13.16 -0.05
CA LEU A 135 -9.13 12.91 -1.14
C LEU A 135 -8.07 14.04 -1.25
N GLY A 136 -8.46 15.28 -0.99
CA GLY A 136 -7.60 16.46 -1.08
C GLY A 136 -6.76 16.77 0.17
N LYS A 137 -7.28 16.48 1.37
CA LYS A 137 -6.55 16.68 2.65
C LYS A 137 -5.57 15.55 2.93
N ASN A 138 -5.90 14.32 2.55
CA ASN A 138 -4.98 13.18 2.61
C ASN A 138 -4.28 12.97 1.27
N ARG A 139 -3.40 13.90 0.87
CA ARG A 139 -2.51 13.74 -0.31
C ARG A 139 -1.65 12.46 -0.26
N THR A 140 -1.56 11.83 0.91
CA THR A 140 -0.92 10.54 1.19
C THR A 140 -1.80 9.30 0.95
N GLN A 141 -3.12 9.44 0.81
CA GLN A 141 -4.06 8.30 0.75
C GLN A 141 -4.39 7.84 -0.68
N PHE A 142 -4.16 8.70 -1.68
CA PHE A 142 -4.38 8.38 -3.11
C PHE A 142 -3.23 8.90 -3.97
N MET A 143 -2.04 8.34 -3.73
CA MET A 143 -0.90 8.54 -4.62
C MET A 143 -1.06 7.60 -5.84
N PHE A 144 -1.80 8.04 -6.85
CA PHE A 144 -1.95 7.36 -8.13
C PHE A 144 -0.61 7.38 -8.87
N PHE A 145 0.01 6.22 -9.06
CA PHE A 145 1.23 6.10 -9.85
C PHE A 145 1.10 4.98 -10.87
N PRO A 146 1.69 5.15 -12.07
CA PRO A 146 1.66 4.11 -13.07
C PRO A 146 2.44 2.89 -12.58
N ALA A 147 2.01 1.70 -12.99
CA ALA A 147 2.85 0.51 -12.95
C ALA A 147 4.05 0.77 -13.89
N GLU A 148 5.18 1.23 -13.34
CA GLU A 148 6.40 1.35 -14.13
C GLU A 148 6.96 -0.03 -14.43
N LYS A 149 7.15 -0.29 -15.72
CA LYS A 149 7.97 -1.41 -16.21
C LYS A 149 9.33 -1.35 -15.52
N THR A 150 9.78 -2.50 -15.07
CA THR A 150 11.14 -2.77 -14.60
C THR A 150 12.15 -2.22 -15.60
N VAL A 151 12.71 -1.05 -15.32
CA VAL A 151 13.97 -0.61 -15.91
C VAL A 151 14.87 -0.23 -14.74
N LEU A 152 15.86 -1.09 -14.50
CA LEU A 152 17.04 -0.73 -13.73
C LEU A 152 17.82 0.32 -14.52
N THR A 153 17.44 1.59 -14.43
CA THR A 153 18.33 2.69 -14.82
C THR A 153 18.88 3.34 -13.57
N THR A 154 20.14 3.00 -13.32
CA THR A 154 21.13 3.81 -12.61
C THR A 154 21.00 5.29 -12.96
N ASN A 155 21.15 6.15 -11.94
CA ASN A 155 21.28 7.61 -11.98
C ASN A 155 20.02 8.46 -12.21
N TRP A 156 19.33 8.75 -11.09
CA TRP A 156 18.48 9.94 -10.95
C TRP A 156 18.59 10.59 -9.54
N TYR A 157 19.77 10.55 -8.91
CA TYR A 157 20.01 11.33 -7.68
C TYR A 157 20.37 12.79 -7.99
N SER A 158 19.40 13.56 -8.50
CA SER A 158 19.49 15.01 -8.55
C SER A 158 19.14 15.59 -7.16
N LYS A 159 20.14 15.56 -6.28
CA LYS A 159 20.46 16.57 -5.25
C LYS A 159 19.31 17.51 -4.83
N LYS A 160 18.25 16.98 -4.21
CA LYS A 160 17.50 17.72 -3.19
C LYS A 160 18.00 17.18 -1.85
N ARG A 161 18.81 17.99 -1.15
CA ARG A 161 19.27 17.71 0.22
C ARG A 161 18.03 17.60 1.12
N LEU A 162 17.46 16.41 1.20
CA LEU A 162 16.54 16.04 2.26
C LEU A 162 17.35 16.00 3.55
N THR A 163 16.77 16.57 4.59
CA THR A 163 17.32 16.75 5.93
C THR A 163 18.02 15.50 6.48
N SER A 164 19.00 15.67 7.36
CA SER A 164 19.82 14.65 8.00
C SER A 164 19.04 13.74 8.98
N THR A 165 18.02 13.04 8.51
CA THR A 165 17.13 12.25 9.36
C THR A 165 17.69 10.85 9.52
N LYS A 166 18.20 10.53 10.72
CA LYS A 166 18.54 9.14 11.09
C LYS A 166 17.26 8.29 11.09
N ARG A 167 17.34 7.01 10.74
CA ARG A 167 16.21 6.07 10.77
C ARG A 167 16.62 4.75 11.41
N ASP A 168 15.72 4.19 12.21
CA ASP A 168 15.87 2.88 12.81
C ASP A 168 14.78 1.98 12.23
N ILE A 169 15.18 0.96 11.47
CA ILE A 169 14.29 0.17 10.61
C ILE A 169 14.26 -1.27 11.13
N VAL A 170 13.09 -1.70 11.60
CA VAL A 170 12.89 -3.05 12.14
C VAL A 170 12.04 -3.86 11.18
N PHE A 171 12.50 -5.08 10.87
CA PHE A 171 11.72 -6.08 10.14
C PHE A 171 11.19 -7.12 11.12
N LEU A 172 9.89 -7.09 11.38
CA LEU A 172 9.15 -8.13 12.08
C LEU A 172 8.56 -9.10 11.05
N ILE A 173 9.15 -10.28 10.93
CA ILE A 173 8.80 -11.24 9.87
C ILE A 173 8.18 -12.51 10.41
N ASP A 174 7.14 -13.00 9.74
CA ASP A 174 6.61 -14.33 9.97
C ASP A 174 7.71 -15.36 9.69
N GLY A 175 8.09 -16.10 10.73
CA GLY A 175 9.06 -17.18 10.68
C GLY A 175 8.40 -18.54 10.91
N SER A 176 7.07 -18.65 10.86
CA SER A 176 6.33 -19.90 11.11
C SER A 176 6.62 -20.98 10.06
N ASP A 177 6.19 -22.21 10.37
CA ASP A 177 6.33 -23.32 9.42
C ASP A 177 5.53 -23.12 8.12
N ASP A 178 4.51 -22.26 8.13
CA ASP A 178 3.61 -22.02 6.99
C ASP A 178 4.28 -21.22 5.86
N VAL A 179 5.34 -20.48 6.16
CA VAL A 179 6.04 -19.62 5.19
C VAL A 179 7.37 -20.19 4.73
N ARG A 180 7.73 -21.40 5.18
CA ARG A 180 9.05 -22.03 4.97
C ARG A 180 9.45 -22.08 3.50
N SER A 181 8.53 -22.46 2.60
CA SER A 181 8.79 -22.53 1.15
C SER A 181 8.98 -21.15 0.50
N GLN A 182 8.51 -20.08 1.14
CA GLN A 182 8.55 -18.71 0.61
C GLN A 182 9.56 -17.82 1.34
N PHE A 183 10.27 -18.35 2.34
CA PHE A 183 11.19 -17.59 3.19
C PHE A 183 12.37 -16.99 2.43
N ILE A 184 12.75 -17.59 1.29
CA ILE A 184 13.73 -17.01 0.35
C ILE A 184 13.24 -15.64 -0.16
N SER A 185 11.94 -15.48 -0.44
CA SER A 185 11.37 -14.23 -0.93
C SER A 185 11.40 -13.14 0.13
N ILE A 186 11.19 -13.49 1.41
CA ILE A 186 11.34 -12.56 2.54
C ILE A 186 12.80 -12.06 2.62
N ARG A 187 13.78 -12.97 2.57
CA ARG A 187 15.21 -12.60 2.58
C ARG A 187 15.56 -11.66 1.42
N LYS A 188 15.09 -11.98 0.20
CA LYS A 188 15.30 -11.13 -0.98
C LYS A 188 14.68 -9.74 -0.81
N PHE A 189 13.46 -9.67 -0.29
CA PHE A 189 12.78 -8.40 -0.04
C PHE A 189 13.57 -7.51 0.93
N ILE A 190 13.99 -8.07 2.07
CA ILE A 190 14.82 -7.35 3.06
C ILE A 190 16.12 -6.91 2.42
N ALA A 191 16.85 -7.82 1.77
CA ALA A 191 18.13 -7.52 1.13
C ALA A 191 18.02 -6.39 0.11
N ASN A 192 16.98 -6.41 -0.73
CA ASN A 192 16.75 -5.38 -1.73
C ASN A 192 16.42 -4.02 -1.10
N LEU A 193 15.68 -3.98 0.02
CA LEU A 193 15.47 -2.74 0.75
C LEU A 193 16.79 -2.22 1.34
N VAL A 194 17.56 -3.08 2.01
CA VAL A 194 18.87 -2.76 2.61
C VAL A 194 19.85 -2.17 1.60
N GLN A 195 19.85 -2.67 0.35
CA GLN A 195 20.71 -2.12 -0.70
C GLN A 195 20.51 -0.62 -0.94
N ASN A 196 19.29 -0.10 -0.72
CA ASN A 196 18.92 1.30 -0.93
C ASN A 196 19.09 2.18 0.33
N LEU A 197 19.61 1.64 1.43
CA LEU A 197 19.79 2.33 2.70
C LEU A 197 21.24 2.80 2.91
N ASP A 198 21.41 3.79 3.78
CA ASP A 198 22.69 4.44 4.12
C ASP A 198 23.14 4.04 5.54
N LEU A 199 23.66 2.81 5.64
CA LEU A 199 24.18 2.25 6.90
C LEU A 199 25.61 2.72 7.17
N ASP A 200 26.42 2.89 6.13
CA ASP A 200 27.84 3.16 6.26
C ASP A 200 28.12 4.57 6.81
N GLN A 201 27.18 5.52 6.64
CA GLN A 201 27.18 6.83 7.31
C GLN A 201 26.39 6.84 8.63
N GLN A 202 26.01 5.67 9.13
CA GLN A 202 25.14 5.47 10.30
C GLN A 202 23.82 6.27 10.22
N ARG A 203 23.29 6.54 9.02
CA ARG A 203 21.98 7.18 8.92
C ARG A 203 20.88 6.18 9.20
N ASP A 204 20.99 5.00 8.62
CA ASP A 204 20.04 3.91 8.80
C ASP A 204 20.64 2.84 9.72
N GLN A 205 19.81 2.29 10.61
CA GLN A 205 20.10 1.09 11.39
C GLN A 205 19.01 0.05 11.14
N ILE A 206 19.37 -1.23 11.23
CA ILE A 206 18.47 -2.33 10.89
C ILE A 206 18.44 -3.37 12.00
N ALA A 207 17.24 -3.83 12.34
CA ALA A 207 17.03 -5.02 13.16
C ALA A 207 16.09 -5.99 12.47
N VAL A 208 16.23 -7.28 12.76
CA VAL A 208 15.33 -8.32 12.27
C VAL A 208 14.84 -9.15 13.45
N VAL A 209 13.52 -9.35 13.49
CA VAL A 209 12.82 -10.17 14.48
C VAL A 209 11.94 -11.16 13.71
N GLN A 210 12.09 -12.45 14.01
CA GLN A 210 11.15 -13.46 13.55
C GLN A 210 10.06 -13.68 14.57
N TYR A 211 8.84 -13.98 14.14
CA TYR A 211 7.78 -14.42 15.04
C TYR A 211 7.02 -15.64 14.52
N SER A 212 6.47 -16.41 15.44
CA SER A 212 5.44 -17.42 15.19
C SER A 212 4.64 -17.60 16.48
N ASN A 213 4.86 -18.68 17.23
CA ASN A 213 4.33 -18.90 18.57
C ASN A 213 4.98 -17.99 19.63
N ASN A 214 6.18 -17.49 19.36
CA ASN A 214 6.87 -16.45 20.11
C ASN A 214 7.77 -15.62 19.17
N ALA A 215 8.24 -14.47 19.65
CA ALA A 215 9.19 -13.62 18.93
C ALA A 215 10.63 -14.00 19.27
N LYS A 216 11.52 -13.89 18.29
CA LYS A 216 12.97 -14.10 18.40
C LYS A 216 13.67 -12.96 17.68
N MET A 217 14.49 -12.22 18.40
CA MET A 217 15.41 -11.24 17.80
C MET A 217 16.54 -12.00 17.09
N GLU A 218 16.72 -11.77 15.79
CA GLU A 218 17.86 -12.32 15.04
C GLU A 218 19.08 -11.42 15.20
N PHE A 219 18.86 -10.11 15.18
CA PHE A 219 19.84 -9.09 15.56
C PHE A 219 19.16 -7.75 15.86
N SER A 220 19.77 -6.97 16.75
CA SER A 220 19.35 -5.63 17.20
C SER A 220 19.85 -4.51 16.27
N LEU A 221 19.40 -3.26 16.50
CA LEU A 221 19.71 -2.11 15.65
C LEU A 221 21.20 -1.72 15.70
N ASP A 222 21.87 -2.03 16.79
CA ASP A 222 23.29 -1.78 17.05
C ASP A 222 24.22 -2.95 16.69
N ALA A 223 23.66 -4.09 16.23
CA ALA A 223 24.44 -5.29 15.95
C ALA A 223 25.40 -5.14 14.76
N TYR A 224 25.01 -4.34 13.76
CA TYR A 224 25.77 -4.17 12.52
C TYR A 224 25.87 -2.71 12.11
N SER A 225 27.07 -2.29 11.71
CA SER A 225 27.34 -0.92 11.24
C SER A 225 27.50 -0.82 9.72
N THR A 226 27.70 -1.94 9.02
CA THR A 226 27.90 -1.94 7.56
C THR A 226 26.75 -2.61 6.83
N LYS A 227 26.51 -2.15 5.60
CA LYS A 227 25.54 -2.79 4.71
C LYS A 227 25.90 -4.25 4.41
N GLY A 228 27.18 -4.53 4.23
CA GLY A 228 27.69 -5.88 3.90
C GLY A 228 27.34 -6.91 4.97
N ASP A 229 27.56 -6.57 6.25
CA ASP A 229 27.31 -7.49 7.37
C ASP A 229 25.81 -7.82 7.50
N VAL A 230 24.95 -6.81 7.35
CA VAL A 230 23.49 -7.01 7.36
C VAL A 230 23.07 -7.92 6.22
N LEU A 231 23.55 -7.69 5.00
CA LEU A 231 23.21 -8.52 3.84
C LEU A 231 23.70 -9.96 4.02
N GLN A 232 24.88 -10.16 4.59
CA GLN A 232 25.44 -11.48 4.87
C GLN A 232 24.60 -12.22 5.92
N HIS A 233 24.16 -11.54 6.99
CA HIS A 233 23.29 -12.14 8.00
C HIS A 233 21.91 -12.49 7.41
N VAL A 234 21.29 -11.54 6.70
CA VAL A 234 19.97 -11.73 6.05
C VAL A 234 20.00 -12.92 5.08
N ALA A 235 21.08 -13.09 4.31
CA ALA A 235 21.23 -14.22 3.40
C ALA A 235 21.23 -15.58 4.12
N ARG A 236 21.65 -15.65 5.38
CA ARG A 236 21.76 -16.88 6.18
C ARG A 236 20.55 -17.16 7.06
N LEU A 237 19.62 -16.21 7.19
CA LEU A 237 18.39 -16.38 7.97
C LEU A 237 17.66 -17.66 7.55
N GLN A 238 17.24 -18.42 8.56
CA GLN A 238 16.38 -19.60 8.40
C GLN A 238 15.03 -19.30 9.05
N PRO A 239 13.92 -19.83 8.50
CA PRO A 239 12.62 -19.70 9.15
C PRO A 239 12.71 -20.31 10.54
N LYS A 240 12.30 -19.52 11.54
CA LYS A 240 12.30 -19.91 12.96
C LYS A 240 11.50 -21.20 13.22
N GLY A 241 10.48 -21.47 12.42
CA GLY A 241 9.48 -22.52 12.62
C GLY A 241 8.46 -22.19 13.72
N GLY A 242 7.56 -23.14 13.97
CA GLY A 242 6.55 -23.06 15.02
C GLY A 242 5.19 -22.58 14.53
N ARG A 243 4.17 -22.89 15.35
CA ARG A 243 2.75 -22.55 15.17
C ARG A 243 2.06 -22.40 16.55
N PRO A 244 0.94 -21.68 16.66
CA PRO A 244 0.37 -20.77 15.65
C PRO A 244 1.04 -19.39 15.69
N GLN A 245 0.64 -18.46 14.82
CA GLN A 245 1.18 -17.10 14.73
C GLN A 245 0.53 -16.13 15.73
N TYR A 246 1.33 -15.37 16.49
CA TYR A 246 0.87 -14.32 17.41
C TYR A 246 1.48 -12.95 17.06
N ILE A 247 0.78 -12.18 16.22
CA ILE A 247 1.26 -10.86 15.76
C ILE A 247 1.21 -9.84 16.90
N GLY A 248 0.21 -9.90 17.78
CA GLY A 248 0.09 -8.95 18.89
C GLY A 248 1.25 -9.03 19.87
N ALA A 249 1.57 -10.24 20.33
CA ALA A 249 2.72 -10.51 21.19
C ALA A 249 4.04 -10.13 20.51
N ALA A 250 4.15 -10.35 19.20
CA ALA A 250 5.33 -9.99 18.44
C ALA A 250 5.53 -8.47 18.31
N LEU A 251 4.44 -7.72 18.07
CA LEU A 251 4.46 -6.25 18.10
C LEU A 251 4.82 -5.71 19.49
N GLN A 252 4.30 -6.34 20.55
CA GLN A 252 4.65 -5.98 21.92
C GLN A 252 6.14 -6.23 22.19
N PHE A 253 6.68 -7.37 21.74
CA PHE A 253 8.09 -7.68 21.83
C PHE A 253 8.97 -6.63 21.16
N VAL A 254 8.62 -6.20 19.93
CA VAL A 254 9.33 -5.14 19.21
C VAL A 254 9.33 -3.83 20.01
N LYS A 255 8.18 -3.44 20.55
CA LYS A 255 8.06 -2.23 21.36
C LYS A 255 8.95 -2.27 22.60
N ASP A 256 8.98 -3.40 23.30
CA ASP A 256 9.61 -3.48 24.62
C ASP A 256 11.10 -3.85 24.56
N ASN A 257 11.56 -4.48 23.47
CA ASN A 257 12.92 -5.03 23.39
C ASN A 257 13.73 -4.52 22.20
N VAL A 258 13.13 -3.95 21.15
CA VAL A 258 13.84 -3.55 19.93
C VAL A 258 13.88 -2.03 19.79
N PHE A 259 12.73 -1.37 19.89
CA PHE A 259 12.66 0.10 19.89
C PHE A 259 12.98 0.70 21.26
N VAL A 260 14.12 0.28 21.82
CA VAL A 260 14.66 0.75 23.10
C VAL A 260 16.13 1.10 22.97
N PRO A 261 16.66 2.09 23.71
CA PRO A 261 18.07 2.48 23.61
C PRO A 261 19.05 1.34 23.87
N LYS A 262 18.68 0.37 24.72
CA LYS A 262 19.50 -0.82 25.01
C LYS A 262 19.69 -1.77 23.82
N ALA A 263 18.86 -1.65 22.79
CA ALA A 263 18.95 -2.44 21.55
C ALA A 263 19.34 -1.56 20.35
N GLY A 264 19.90 -0.38 20.61
CA GLY A 264 20.40 0.55 19.61
C GLY A 264 19.39 1.61 19.12
N ALA A 265 18.15 1.64 19.61
CA ALA A 265 17.17 2.62 19.11
C ALA A 265 17.53 4.08 19.49
N ARG A 266 17.53 4.96 18.48
CA ARG A 266 17.98 6.34 18.51
C ARG A 266 16.84 7.35 18.50
N ILE A 267 15.67 6.96 19.02
CA ILE A 267 14.50 7.86 19.17
C ILE A 267 14.89 9.16 19.90
N ASN A 268 15.75 9.08 20.93
CA ASN A 268 16.23 10.22 21.70
C ASN A 268 17.21 11.13 20.90
N GLU A 269 17.85 10.59 19.86
CA GLU A 269 18.67 11.36 18.92
C GLU A 269 17.84 11.98 17.79
N GLY A 270 16.52 11.71 17.77
CA GLY A 270 15.61 12.19 16.74
C GLY A 270 15.52 11.28 15.50
N ALA A 271 15.97 10.03 15.61
CA ALA A 271 15.82 9.05 14.54
C ALA A 271 14.36 8.62 14.37
N SER A 272 13.88 8.59 13.13
CA SER A 272 12.54 8.08 12.81
C SER A 272 12.52 6.56 12.98
N GLN A 273 11.55 6.04 13.74
CA GLN A 273 11.38 4.61 13.97
C GLN A 273 10.43 4.03 12.92
N VAL A 274 10.86 2.98 12.22
CA VAL A 274 10.10 2.36 11.14
C VAL A 274 10.00 0.86 11.35
N LEU A 275 8.80 0.30 11.25
CA LEU A 275 8.53 -1.11 11.43
C LEU A 275 7.89 -1.71 10.19
N PHE A 276 8.49 -2.74 9.62
CA PHE A 276 7.87 -3.62 8.63
C PHE A 276 7.31 -4.85 9.32
N VAL A 277 6.02 -5.14 9.14
CA VAL A 277 5.38 -6.36 9.63
C VAL A 277 5.02 -7.22 8.43
N LEU A 278 5.62 -8.40 8.30
CA LEU A 278 5.30 -9.36 7.24
C LEU A 278 4.50 -10.51 7.86
N ALA A 279 3.21 -10.61 7.52
CA ALA A 279 2.29 -11.59 8.06
C ALA A 279 1.91 -12.64 7.01
N GLY A 280 2.37 -13.88 7.21
CA GLY A 280 2.09 -15.00 6.31
C GLY A 280 0.75 -15.66 6.58
N GLY A 281 0.18 -15.47 7.78
CA GLY A 281 -1.11 -16.03 8.19
C GLY A 281 -1.83 -15.16 9.22
N ARG A 282 -3.06 -15.56 9.57
CA ARG A 282 -3.92 -14.86 10.56
C ARG A 282 -3.34 -14.97 11.97
N SER A 283 -3.43 -13.88 12.73
CA SER A 283 -3.02 -13.85 14.13
C SER A 283 -3.96 -14.64 15.04
N ARG A 284 -3.43 -15.25 16.10
CA ARG A 284 -4.20 -15.88 17.18
C ARG A 284 -4.43 -15.00 18.40
N ASP A 285 -3.84 -13.82 18.40
CA ASP A 285 -4.08 -12.76 19.37
C ASP A 285 -4.39 -11.44 18.65
N SER A 286 -4.88 -10.44 19.39
CA SER A 286 -5.22 -9.15 18.81
C SER A 286 -3.98 -8.28 18.62
N PRO A 287 -3.64 -7.85 17.39
CA PRO A 287 -2.53 -6.93 17.17
C PRO A 287 -2.87 -5.46 17.48
N ARG A 288 -4.15 -5.14 17.72
CA ARG A 288 -4.66 -3.75 17.80
C ARG A 288 -4.01 -2.92 18.91
N GLY A 289 -3.93 -3.48 20.12
CA GLY A 289 -3.38 -2.79 21.30
C GLY A 289 -1.89 -2.46 21.13
N PRO A 290 -1.04 -3.47 20.91
CA PRO A 290 0.39 -3.29 20.66
C PRO A 290 0.69 -2.37 19.46
N ALA A 291 -0.02 -2.53 18.34
CA ALA A 291 0.14 -1.64 17.18
C ALA A 291 -0.19 -0.19 17.52
N ARG A 292 -1.29 0.07 18.25
CA ARG A 292 -1.65 1.42 18.70
C ARG A 292 -0.59 1.99 19.65
N ALA A 293 0.01 1.17 20.51
CA ALA A 293 1.08 1.61 21.39
C ALA A 293 2.32 2.03 20.60
N LEU A 294 2.74 1.24 19.60
CA LEU A 294 3.85 1.58 18.69
C LEU A 294 3.56 2.88 17.90
N LYS A 295 2.36 3.01 17.32
CA LYS A 295 1.97 4.22 16.57
C LYS A 295 1.97 5.47 17.45
N ARG A 296 1.46 5.40 18.69
CA ARG A 296 1.53 6.51 19.66
C ARG A 296 2.96 6.85 20.06
N GLY A 297 3.88 5.88 20.01
CA GLY A 297 5.32 6.10 20.19
C GLY A 297 6.03 6.72 18.97
N GLY A 298 5.29 7.08 17.91
CA GLY A 298 5.85 7.69 16.70
C GLY A 298 6.45 6.69 15.72
N VAL A 299 6.19 5.39 15.88
CA VAL A 299 6.65 4.36 14.96
C VAL A 299 5.78 4.38 13.69
N VAL A 300 6.41 4.53 12.53
CA VAL A 300 5.77 4.36 11.22
C VAL A 300 5.75 2.88 10.88
N ILE A 301 4.58 2.28 10.78
CA ILE A 301 4.43 0.84 10.51
C ILE A 301 4.04 0.62 9.05
N PHE A 302 4.63 -0.38 8.38
CA PHE A 302 4.20 -0.93 7.10
C PHE A 302 3.73 -2.35 7.34
N ALA A 303 2.45 -2.64 7.13
CA ALA A 303 1.87 -3.96 7.36
C ALA A 303 1.68 -4.68 6.04
N ILE A 304 2.37 -5.80 5.83
CA ILE A 304 2.35 -6.56 4.57
C ILE A 304 1.78 -7.95 4.88
N GLY A 305 0.55 -8.18 4.44
CA GLY A 305 -0.16 -9.43 4.67
C GLY A 305 -0.27 -10.28 3.41
N SER A 306 -0.07 -11.60 3.54
CA SER A 306 -0.44 -12.56 2.50
C SER A 306 -1.97 -12.72 2.42
N ARG A 307 -2.48 -13.44 1.40
CA ARG A 307 -3.90 -13.82 1.31
C ARG A 307 -4.39 -14.65 2.50
N LEU A 308 -3.49 -15.33 3.23
CA LEU A 308 -3.83 -16.14 4.40
C LEU A 308 -3.84 -15.31 5.70
N SER A 309 -3.36 -14.07 5.65
CA SER A 309 -3.48 -13.10 6.74
C SER A 309 -4.86 -12.42 6.73
N SER A 310 -5.23 -11.75 7.82
CA SER A 310 -6.46 -10.94 7.85
C SER A 310 -6.17 -9.51 7.42
N SER A 311 -6.86 -9.04 6.37
CA SER A 311 -6.78 -7.65 5.93
C SER A 311 -7.22 -6.66 7.03
N ALA A 312 -8.21 -7.04 7.84
CA ALA A 312 -8.65 -6.23 8.99
C ALA A 312 -7.59 -6.15 10.10
N GLU A 313 -6.80 -7.21 10.31
CA GLU A 313 -5.65 -7.16 11.22
C GLU A 313 -4.57 -6.22 10.68
N MET A 314 -4.23 -6.33 9.39
CA MET A 314 -3.21 -5.48 8.76
C MET A 314 -3.59 -3.99 8.78
N GLN A 315 -4.85 -3.67 8.47
CA GLN A 315 -5.38 -2.31 8.57
C GLN A 315 -5.39 -1.79 10.01
N ALA A 316 -5.70 -2.63 10.99
CA ALA A 316 -5.65 -2.22 12.38
C ALA A 316 -4.21 -1.98 12.87
N ILE A 317 -3.24 -2.70 12.30
CA ILE A 317 -1.81 -2.49 12.56
C ILE A 317 -1.36 -1.15 11.96
N SER A 318 -1.61 -0.94 10.67
CA SER A 318 -1.14 0.26 9.97
C SER A 318 -2.08 0.75 8.88
N ASP A 319 -2.10 2.08 8.70
CA ASP A 319 -2.71 2.74 7.56
C ASP A 319 -1.90 2.51 6.26
N HIS A 320 -0.64 2.08 6.38
CA HIS A 320 0.22 1.58 5.30
C HIS A 320 0.15 0.06 5.20
N ALA A 321 -1.06 -0.48 5.05
CA ALA A 321 -1.29 -1.90 4.84
C ALA A 321 -1.22 -2.28 3.34
N PHE A 322 -0.58 -3.40 3.04
CA PHE A 322 -0.45 -4.01 1.71
C PHE A 322 -0.97 -5.44 1.77
N SER A 323 -1.82 -5.80 0.82
CA SER A 323 -2.27 -7.17 0.63
C SER A 323 -1.60 -7.75 -0.61
N ILE A 324 -0.85 -8.83 -0.42
CA ILE A 324 -0.20 -9.56 -1.52
C ILE A 324 -0.73 -11.00 -1.57
N PRO A 325 -0.75 -11.67 -2.74
CA PRO A 325 -1.22 -13.05 -2.82
C PRO A 325 -0.45 -13.97 -1.87
N ASP A 326 0.87 -13.84 -1.87
CA ASP A 326 1.82 -14.58 -1.05
C ASP A 326 3.17 -13.83 -1.02
N PHE A 327 4.18 -14.37 -0.32
CA PHE A 327 5.47 -13.71 -0.21
C PHE A 327 6.35 -13.79 -1.47
N VAL A 328 6.03 -14.63 -2.45
CA VAL A 328 6.71 -14.61 -3.76
C VAL A 328 6.46 -13.27 -4.47
N ASN A 329 5.32 -12.62 -4.17
CA ASN A 329 4.90 -11.36 -4.76
C ASN A 329 5.42 -10.11 -4.03
N LEU A 330 6.30 -10.24 -3.05
CA LEU A 330 6.89 -9.10 -2.31
C LEU A 330 7.63 -8.09 -3.21
N THR A 331 8.13 -8.54 -4.37
CA THR A 331 8.77 -7.67 -5.37
C THR A 331 7.82 -6.62 -5.93
N GLY A 332 6.53 -6.94 -6.05
CA GLY A 332 5.52 -6.04 -6.61
C GLY A 332 5.28 -4.77 -5.78
N ILE A 333 5.56 -4.82 -4.47
CA ILE A 333 5.36 -3.68 -3.56
C ILE A 333 6.66 -2.95 -3.19
N GLN A 334 7.81 -3.48 -3.59
CA GLN A 334 9.12 -3.01 -3.13
C GLN A 334 9.37 -1.52 -3.42
N GLN A 335 9.05 -1.08 -4.65
CA GLN A 335 9.23 0.33 -5.03
C GLN A 335 8.26 1.27 -4.30
N HIS A 336 7.06 0.80 -4.00
CA HIS A 336 6.10 1.58 -3.23
C HIS A 336 6.59 1.79 -1.79
N VAL A 337 7.09 0.72 -1.17
CA VAL A 337 7.69 0.76 0.17
C VAL A 337 8.90 1.69 0.20
N LEU A 338 9.83 1.57 -0.74
CA LEU A 338 11.04 2.41 -0.81
C LEU A 338 10.70 3.89 -0.88
N ARG A 339 9.73 4.28 -1.72
CA ARG A 339 9.32 5.68 -1.85
C ARG A 339 8.72 6.25 -0.57
N HIS A 340 7.94 5.48 0.17
CA HIS A 340 7.42 5.94 1.45
C HIS A 340 8.53 6.03 2.49
N LEU A 341 9.41 5.02 2.55
CA LEU A 341 10.54 5.00 3.48
C LEU A 341 11.49 6.20 3.27
N THR A 342 11.69 6.64 2.03
CA THR A 342 12.50 7.84 1.71
C THR A 342 11.77 9.16 1.97
N ALA A 343 10.44 9.15 2.00
CA ALA A 343 9.61 10.32 2.31
C ALA A 343 9.36 10.52 3.82
N ILE A 344 9.74 9.57 4.68
CA ILE A 344 9.64 9.72 6.13
C ILE A 344 10.60 10.82 6.61
N GLU A 345 10.05 11.99 6.94
CA GLU A 345 10.77 13.07 7.60
C GLU A 345 10.88 12.83 9.13
N SER A 346 11.84 13.48 9.79
CA SER A 346 12.01 13.36 11.24
C SER A 346 10.84 13.99 12.01
N PRO A 347 10.43 13.43 13.17
CA PRO A 347 9.37 14.02 14.01
C PRO A 347 9.61 15.48 14.42
N LYS A 348 10.87 15.92 14.48
CA LYS A 348 11.24 17.29 14.87
C LYS A 348 10.84 18.39 13.86
N THR A 349 10.55 18.06 12.59
CA THR A 349 10.08 19.07 11.61
C THR A 349 8.58 19.40 11.75
N LEU A 350 7.76 18.49 12.29
CA LEU A 350 6.33 18.72 12.48
C LEU A 350 6.02 19.80 13.53
N ASN A 351 6.83 19.91 14.60
CA ASN A 351 6.62 20.91 15.64
C ASN A 351 7.01 22.35 15.23
N LYS A 352 7.84 22.54 14.19
CA LYS A 352 8.19 23.90 13.71
C LYS A 352 7.12 24.50 12.79
N GLN A 353 6.31 23.67 12.11
CA GLN A 353 5.22 24.18 11.28
C GLN A 353 3.94 24.49 12.08
N ALA A 354 3.80 23.91 13.28
CA ALA A 354 2.69 24.18 14.19
C ALA A 354 2.88 25.44 15.06
N GLN A 355 4.11 25.98 15.16
CA GLN A 355 4.40 27.19 15.93
C GLN A 355 4.43 28.48 15.08
N ASN A 356 4.26 28.37 13.76
CA ASN A 356 4.24 29.50 12.83
C ASN A 356 2.89 29.64 12.09
N LYS A 357 1.79 29.19 12.69
CA LYS A 357 0.43 29.43 12.19
C LYS A 357 -0.47 30.00 13.27
#